data_AF-A0A376TWG9-F1
#
_entry.id   AF-A0A376TWG9-F1
#
_cell.length_a   1.000
_cell.length_b   1.000
_cell.length_c   1.000
_cell.angle_alpha   90.00
_cell.angle_beta   90.00
_cell.angle_gamma   90.00
#
_symmetry.space_group_name_H-M   'P 1'
#
loop_
_entity.id
_entity.type
_entity.pdbx_description
1 polymer ?
#
loop_
_entity_poly.entity_id
_entity_poly.type
_entity_poly.pdbx_seq_one_letter_code
_entity_poly.pdbx_strand_id
1 'polypeptide(L)'
;MIDESVIQGIKDAASFAPLHNPAHLIGIEEALKSFPQLKDKNVAVFDTAFHQTMPEESYLYALPYNLYKEHGIRRYGAHGTSHFYVTQEAAKMLNKPVEELNIITCHLGNGGSVSAIRNGKCVDTSMGLTPLEGLVMGTPFW
;
A
#
# COMPACT_ATOMS: atom_id res chain seq x y z
N MET A 1 -14.36 -6.46 2.80
CA MET A 1 -14.76 -7.88 2.70
C MET A 1 -14.39 -8.36 1.32
N ILE A 2 -13.90 -9.59 1.18
CA ILE A 2 -13.61 -10.16 -0.13
C ILE A 2 -14.91 -10.70 -0.71
N ASP A 3 -15.24 -10.22 -1.90
CA ASP A 3 -16.29 -10.73 -2.77
C ASP A 3 -15.74 -10.85 -4.22
N GLU A 4 -16.60 -11.22 -5.16
CA GLU A 4 -16.22 -11.36 -6.58
C GLU A 4 -15.65 -10.07 -7.18
N SER A 5 -16.18 -8.91 -6.77
CA SER A 5 -15.70 -7.61 -7.26
C SER A 5 -14.30 -7.28 -6.74
N VAL A 6 -14.02 -7.61 -5.48
CA VAL A 6 -12.68 -7.45 -4.89
C VAL A 6 -11.69 -8.42 -5.54
N ILE A 7 -12.10 -9.67 -5.78
CA ILE A 7 -11.27 -10.64 -6.51
C ILE A 7 -10.92 -10.12 -7.90
N GLN A 8 -11.91 -9.55 -8.62
CA GLN A 8 -11.66 -8.96 -9.92
C GLN A 8 -10.72 -7.76 -9.85
N GLY A 9 -10.89 -6.88 -8.87
CA GLY A 9 -9.97 -5.75 -8.67
C GLY A 9 -8.52 -6.18 -8.40
N ILE A 10 -8.31 -7.26 -7.63
CA ILE A 10 -6.96 -7.81 -7.41
C ILE A 10 -6.37 -8.38 -8.71
N LYS A 11 -7.19 -9.04 -9.55
CA LYS A 11 -6.79 -9.52 -10.88
C LYS A 11 -6.39 -8.37 -11.79
N ASP A 12 -7.17 -7.30 -11.84
CA ASP A 12 -6.90 -6.13 -12.68
C ASP A 12 -5.60 -5.42 -12.24
N ALA A 13 -5.39 -5.33 -10.92
CA ALA A 13 -4.18 -4.78 -10.33
C ALA A 13 -2.93 -5.67 -10.46
N ALA A 14 -3.06 -6.91 -10.93
CA ALA A 14 -1.92 -7.82 -11.09
C ALA A 14 -0.89 -7.30 -12.10
N SER A 15 -1.30 -6.42 -13.02
CA SER A 15 -0.40 -5.69 -13.92
C SER A 15 0.66 -4.86 -13.18
N PHE A 16 0.35 -4.36 -11.98
CA PHE A 16 1.27 -3.57 -11.15
C PHE A 16 2.11 -4.41 -10.19
N ALA A 17 1.67 -5.63 -9.87
CA ALA A 17 2.35 -6.54 -8.95
C ALA A 17 2.28 -8.01 -9.46
N PRO A 18 2.91 -8.31 -10.61
CA PRO A 18 2.70 -9.57 -11.33
C PRO A 18 3.20 -10.80 -10.59
N LEU A 19 4.15 -10.64 -9.67
CA LEU A 19 4.68 -11.75 -8.87
C LEU A 19 3.94 -11.96 -7.55
N HIS A 20 3.18 -10.96 -7.09
CA HIS A 20 2.54 -10.97 -5.77
C HIS A 20 1.03 -11.24 -5.86
N ASN A 21 0.30 -10.46 -6.66
CA ASN A 21 -1.16 -10.56 -6.74
C ASN A 21 -1.67 -11.94 -7.19
N PRO A 22 -1.05 -12.63 -8.19
CA PRO A 22 -1.47 -13.98 -8.54
C PRO A 22 -1.30 -14.97 -7.39
N ALA A 23 -0.21 -14.88 -6.63
CA ALA A 23 0.01 -15.72 -5.45
C ALA A 23 -1.02 -15.42 -4.35
N HIS A 24 -1.40 -14.15 -4.15
CA HIS A 24 -2.45 -13.76 -3.21
C HIS A 24 -3.82 -14.34 -3.59
N LEU A 25 -4.17 -14.35 -4.88
CA LEU A 25 -5.42 -14.94 -5.37
C LEU A 25 -5.49 -16.44 -5.11
N ILE A 26 -4.38 -17.17 -5.31
CA ILE A 26 -4.29 -18.60 -4.95
C ILE A 26 -4.54 -18.78 -3.46
N GLY A 27 -3.92 -17.96 -2.61
CA GLY A 27 -4.12 -18.00 -1.16
C GLY A 27 -5.56 -17.74 -0.75
N ILE A 28 -6.23 -16.77 -1.38
CA ILE A 28 -7.65 -16.48 -1.15
C ILE A 28 -8.50 -17.68 -1.55
N GLU A 29 -8.27 -18.26 -2.72
CA GLU A 29 -9.05 -19.41 -3.22
C GLU A 29 -8.92 -20.61 -2.28
N GLU A 30 -7.71 -20.94 -1.84
CA GLU A 30 -7.47 -22.06 -0.92
C GLU A 30 -8.01 -21.78 0.49
N ALA A 31 -8.00 -20.53 0.96
CA ALA A 31 -8.62 -20.16 2.23
C ALA A 31 -10.14 -20.33 2.19
N LEU A 32 -10.80 -19.95 1.08
CA LEU A 32 -12.24 -20.13 0.89
C LEU A 32 -12.64 -21.62 0.88
N LYS A 33 -11.81 -22.48 0.27
CA LYS A 33 -12.02 -23.94 0.26
C LYS A 33 -11.77 -24.57 1.62
N SER A 34 -10.69 -24.19 2.29
CA SER A 34 -10.24 -24.80 3.54
C SER A 34 -11.07 -24.37 4.76
N PHE A 35 -11.61 -23.16 4.73
CA PHE A 35 -12.40 -22.58 5.83
C PHE A 35 -13.77 -22.10 5.35
N PRO A 36 -14.65 -23.00 4.88
CA PRO A 36 -15.95 -22.63 4.31
C PRO A 36 -16.85 -21.88 5.30
N GLN A 37 -16.71 -22.13 6.60
CA GLN A 37 -17.42 -21.43 7.67
C GLN A 37 -16.99 -19.96 7.84
N LEU A 38 -15.87 -19.56 7.22
CA LEU A 38 -15.35 -18.19 7.21
C LEU A 38 -15.37 -17.56 5.81
N LYS A 39 -15.98 -18.21 4.81
CA LYS A 39 -15.95 -17.74 3.41
C LYS A 39 -16.35 -16.26 3.29
N ASP A 40 -17.46 -15.87 3.94
CA ASP A 40 -18.02 -14.51 3.90
C ASP A 40 -17.33 -13.56 4.91
N LYS A 41 -16.22 -13.99 5.52
CA LYS A 41 -15.44 -13.25 6.52
C LYS A 41 -14.01 -12.94 6.08
N ASN A 42 -13.66 -13.29 4.85
CA ASN A 42 -12.36 -12.97 4.28
C ASN A 42 -12.24 -11.45 4.02
N VAL A 43 -11.06 -10.88 4.27
CA VAL A 43 -10.78 -9.45 4.11
C VAL A 43 -9.45 -9.28 3.39
N ALA A 44 -9.41 -8.42 2.37
CA ALA A 44 -8.18 -7.98 1.72
C ALA A 44 -7.68 -6.72 2.45
N VAL A 45 -6.40 -6.72 2.81
CA VAL A 45 -5.70 -5.57 3.39
C VAL A 45 -4.57 -5.21 2.45
N PHE A 46 -4.61 -4.00 1.89
CA PHE A 46 -3.70 -3.58 0.84
C PHE A 46 -2.56 -2.73 1.39
N ASP A 47 -1.33 -3.07 1.02
CA ASP A 47 -0.14 -2.29 1.34
C ASP A 47 -0.17 -0.87 0.76
N THR A 48 -0.98 -0.64 -0.27
CA THR A 48 -1.14 0.65 -0.95
C THR A 48 -2.23 1.53 -0.34
N ALA A 49 -3.10 0.99 0.52
CA ALA A 49 -4.32 1.66 0.97
C ALA A 49 -4.03 2.94 1.76
N PHE A 50 -3.06 2.89 2.69
CA PHE A 50 -2.71 4.04 3.52
C PHE A 50 -2.17 5.23 2.71
N HIS A 51 -1.57 4.95 1.56
CA HIS A 51 -0.96 5.95 0.69
C HIS A 51 -1.97 6.62 -0.25
N GLN A 52 -3.23 6.15 -0.32
CA GLN A 52 -4.25 6.74 -1.20
C GLN A 52 -4.70 8.15 -0.76
N THR A 53 -4.25 8.63 0.41
CA THR A 53 -4.44 10.03 0.83
C THR A 53 -3.40 10.99 0.24
N MET A 54 -2.39 10.49 -0.50
CA MET A 54 -1.42 11.35 -1.18
C MET A 54 -2.13 12.29 -2.15
N PRO A 55 -1.78 13.59 -2.16
CA PRO A 55 -2.33 14.54 -3.10
C PRO A 55 -1.69 14.38 -4.50
N GLU A 56 -2.29 15.02 -5.50
CA GLU A 56 -1.88 14.87 -6.92
C GLU A 56 -0.41 15.22 -7.15
N GLU A 57 0.06 16.29 -6.51
CA GLU A 57 1.45 16.74 -6.55
C GLU A 57 2.46 15.70 -6.04
N SER A 58 2.03 14.74 -5.22
CA SER A 58 2.88 13.68 -4.68
C SER A 58 2.82 12.39 -5.50
N TYR A 59 1.66 12.05 -6.08
CA TYR A 59 1.52 10.77 -6.78
C TYR A 59 1.76 10.82 -8.28
N LEU A 60 1.68 11.99 -8.92
CA LEU A 60 1.96 12.12 -10.34
C LEU A 60 3.47 12.18 -10.60
N TYR A 61 3.92 11.33 -11.51
CA TYR A 61 5.24 11.48 -12.10
C TYR A 61 5.22 12.60 -13.15
N ALA A 62 6.38 13.23 -13.37
CA ALA A 62 6.61 14.20 -14.43
C ALA A 62 6.71 13.52 -15.82
N LEU A 63 5.66 12.77 -16.17
CA LEU A 63 5.50 12.00 -17.39
C LEU A 63 4.25 12.52 -18.14
N PRO A 64 4.06 12.13 -19.42
CA PRO A 64 2.83 12.44 -20.14
C PRO A 64 1.59 12.01 -19.33
N TYR A 65 0.67 12.95 -19.10
CA TYR A 65 -0.49 12.75 -18.21
C TYR A 65 -1.45 11.66 -18.68
N ASN A 66 -1.45 11.33 -19.98
CA ASN A 66 -2.22 10.21 -20.51
C ASN A 66 -1.76 8.85 -19.92
N LEU A 67 -0.48 8.69 -19.56
CA LEU A 67 0.00 7.47 -18.91
C LEU A 67 -0.65 7.24 -17.53
N TYR A 68 -0.93 8.31 -16.79
CA TYR A 68 -1.71 8.23 -15.56
C TYR A 68 -3.18 7.88 -15.87
N LYS A 69 -3.81 8.62 -16.79
CA LYS A 69 -5.24 8.49 -17.09
C LYS A 69 -5.63 7.14 -17.68
N GLU A 70 -4.82 6.60 -18.58
CA GLU A 70 -5.13 5.40 -19.36
C GLU A 70 -4.52 4.13 -18.78
N HIS A 71 -3.39 4.25 -18.08
CA HIS A 71 -2.63 3.10 -17.58
C HIS A 71 -2.42 3.11 -16.07
N GLY A 72 -2.92 4.13 -15.35
CA GLY A 72 -2.77 4.21 -13.89
C GLY A 72 -1.32 4.35 -13.43
N ILE A 73 -0.43 4.89 -14.26
CA ILE A 73 0.97 5.13 -13.87
C ILE A 73 1.00 6.28 -12.86
N ARG A 74 1.26 5.93 -11.60
CA ARG A 74 1.37 6.84 -10.45
C ARG A 74 2.20 6.21 -9.35
N ARG A 75 2.55 6.99 -8.34
CA ARG A 75 3.01 6.48 -7.05
C ARG A 75 1.86 5.81 -6.31
N TYR A 76 2.05 4.54 -5.94
CA TYR A 76 1.15 3.78 -5.06
C TYR A 76 1.78 3.55 -3.68
N GLY A 77 3.10 3.41 -3.60
CA GLY A 77 3.82 3.06 -2.39
C GLY A 77 3.62 1.61 -1.94
N ALA A 78 4.35 1.20 -0.90
CA ALA A 78 4.12 -0.07 -0.20
C ALA A 78 4.37 0.10 1.31
N HIS A 79 4.26 -0.98 2.09
CA HIS A 79 4.36 -0.95 3.55
C HIS A 79 3.32 -0.04 4.23
N GLY A 80 2.20 0.29 3.56
CA GLY A 80 1.19 1.20 4.09
C GLY A 80 0.55 0.70 5.38
N THR A 81 0.40 -0.60 5.55
CA THR A 81 -0.07 -1.22 6.80
C THR A 81 0.88 -0.94 7.96
N SER A 82 2.20 -1.06 7.73
CA SER A 82 3.22 -0.72 8.72
C SER A 82 3.23 0.77 9.03
N HIS A 83 3.22 1.63 8.01
CA HIS A 83 3.24 3.09 8.20
C HIS A 83 1.98 3.59 8.92
N PHE A 84 0.82 3.03 8.59
CA PHE A 84 -0.42 3.27 9.33
C PHE A 84 -0.27 2.88 10.80
N TYR A 85 0.17 1.65 11.07
CA TYR A 85 0.31 1.14 12.44
C TYR A 85 1.23 2.03 13.29
N VAL A 86 2.45 2.32 12.81
CA VAL A 86 3.41 3.11 13.59
C VAL A 86 2.98 4.57 13.74
N THR A 87 2.16 5.11 12.83
CA THR A 87 1.52 6.43 12.99
C THR A 87 0.54 6.42 14.16
N GLN A 88 -0.29 5.40 14.28
CA GLN A 88 -1.23 5.26 15.40
C GLN A 88 -0.49 5.08 16.73
N GLU A 89 0.57 4.27 16.76
CA GLU A 89 1.37 4.07 17.97
C GLU A 89 2.15 5.34 18.37
N ALA A 90 2.70 6.08 17.41
CA ALA A 90 3.36 7.35 17.69
C ALA A 90 2.39 8.38 18.30
N ALA A 91 1.13 8.44 17.83
CA ALA A 91 0.11 9.30 18.42
C ALA A 91 -0.12 8.98 19.90
N LYS A 92 -0.24 7.68 20.23
CA LYS A 92 -0.36 7.21 21.63
C LYS A 92 0.86 7.56 22.47
N MET A 93 2.06 7.32 21.96
CA MET A 93 3.32 7.60 22.67
C MET A 93 3.51 9.08 22.97
N LEU A 94 3.09 9.95 22.04
CA LEU A 94 3.17 11.40 22.20
C LEU A 94 1.97 11.99 22.96
N ASN A 95 0.99 11.15 23.34
CA ASN A 95 -0.27 11.55 23.97
C ASN A 95 -0.97 12.67 23.18
N LYS A 96 -1.08 12.49 21.87
CA LYS A 96 -1.74 13.43 20.95
C LYS A 96 -2.78 12.72 20.08
N PRO A 97 -3.86 13.41 19.67
CA PRO A 97 -4.74 12.93 18.61
C PRO A 97 -3.93 12.67 17.33
N VAL A 98 -4.28 11.62 16.59
CA VAL A 98 -3.56 11.26 15.36
C VAL A 98 -3.77 12.32 14.26
N GLU A 99 -4.90 13.01 14.30
CA GLU A 99 -5.27 14.10 13.40
C GLU A 99 -4.40 15.35 13.58
N GLU A 100 -3.68 15.47 14.70
CA GLU A 100 -2.74 16.57 14.98
C GLU A 100 -1.28 16.16 14.72
N LEU A 101 -1.05 14.94 14.23
CA LEU A 101 0.28 14.36 14.13
C LEU A 101 0.91 14.62 12.76
N ASN A 102 2.05 15.31 12.79
CA ASN A 102 2.96 15.45 11.65
C ASN A 102 4.27 14.72 11.97
N ILE A 103 4.54 13.64 11.25
CA ILE A 103 5.71 12.78 11.48
C ILE A 103 6.27 12.25 10.16
N ILE A 104 7.50 11.75 10.23
CA ILE A 104 8.11 10.95 9.19
C ILE A 104 8.25 9.54 9.74
N THR A 105 7.73 8.55 9.03
CA THR A 105 7.80 7.14 9.41
C THR A 105 8.81 6.42 8.53
N CYS A 106 9.72 5.65 9.14
CA CYS A 106 10.79 4.94 8.44
C CYS A 106 10.63 3.43 8.65
N HIS A 107 10.14 2.72 7.64
CA HIS A 107 10.11 1.26 7.64
C HIS A 107 11.40 0.74 7.02
N LEU A 108 12.31 0.21 7.85
CA LEU A 108 13.64 -0.22 7.46
C LEU A 108 13.81 -1.73 7.69
N GLY A 109 13.56 -2.51 6.64
CA GLY A 109 13.75 -3.96 6.63
C GLY A 109 14.52 -4.40 5.38
N ASN A 110 14.24 -5.60 4.88
CA ASN A 110 14.80 -6.05 3.60
C ASN A 110 14.34 -5.14 2.44
N GLY A 111 13.05 -4.79 2.44
CA GLY A 111 12.51 -3.64 1.71
C GLY A 111 12.49 -2.41 2.63
N GLY A 112 12.82 -1.23 2.08
CA GLY A 112 12.91 0.02 2.85
C GLY A 112 12.01 1.11 2.27
N SER A 113 11.22 1.78 3.12
CA SER A 113 10.44 2.95 2.67
C SER A 113 10.27 4.00 3.77
N VAL A 114 10.16 5.26 3.34
CA VAL A 114 9.85 6.40 4.20
C VAL A 114 8.51 6.99 3.79
N SER A 115 7.67 7.39 4.74
CA SER A 115 6.45 8.14 4.46
C SER A 115 6.38 9.43 5.26
N ALA A 116 5.91 10.49 4.59
CA ALA A 116 5.61 11.77 5.22
C ALA A 116 4.13 11.78 5.60
N ILE A 117 3.87 11.95 6.90
CA ILE A 117 2.52 11.94 7.46
C ILE A 117 2.19 13.35 7.93
N ARG A 118 1.05 13.87 7.48
CA ARG A 118 0.52 15.17 7.89
C ARG A 118 -0.91 15.00 8.38
N ASN A 119 -1.18 15.45 9.60
CA ASN A 119 -2.47 15.31 10.28
C ASN A 119 -2.97 13.85 10.25
N GLY A 120 -2.07 12.90 10.52
CA GLY A 120 -2.37 11.46 10.53
C GLY A 120 -2.56 10.81 9.16
N LYS A 121 -2.48 11.57 8.06
CA LYS A 121 -2.64 11.06 6.69
C LYS A 121 -1.30 11.03 5.95
N CYS A 122 -1.09 10.00 5.14
CA CYS A 122 0.08 9.93 4.27
C CYS A 122 -0.04 10.99 3.17
N VAL A 123 0.96 11.88 3.08
CA VAL A 123 1.04 12.93 2.05
C VAL A 123 2.17 12.70 1.06
N ASP A 124 3.13 11.83 1.38
CA ASP A 124 4.13 11.35 0.43
C ASP A 124 4.76 10.03 0.92
N THR A 125 5.34 9.25 0.02
CA THR A 125 6.06 8.02 0.34
C THR A 125 7.18 7.75 -0.66
N SER A 126 8.24 7.08 -0.22
CA SER A 126 9.44 6.90 -1.05
C SER A 126 9.28 5.86 -2.14
N MET A 127 8.44 4.84 -1.92
CA MET A 127 8.17 3.80 -2.93
C MET A 127 7.17 4.29 -3.97
N GLY A 128 7.33 3.79 -5.19
CA GLY A 128 6.75 4.35 -6.40
C GLY A 128 5.50 3.64 -6.90
N LEU A 129 5.42 3.51 -8.24
CA LEU A 129 4.57 2.53 -8.93
C LEU A 129 4.86 1.11 -8.43
N THR A 130 6.14 0.83 -8.20
CA THR A 130 6.64 -0.44 -7.68
C THR A 130 7.47 -0.21 -6.41
N PRO A 131 7.76 -1.27 -5.63
CA PRO A 131 8.64 -1.19 -4.47
C PRO A 131 10.11 -0.84 -4.77
N LEU A 132 10.48 -0.53 -6.02
CA LEU A 132 11.87 -0.29 -6.42
C LEU A 132 12.35 1.15 -6.13
N GLU A 133 11.44 2.13 -6.13
CA GLU A 133 11.78 3.53 -5.88
C GLU A 133 12.09 3.78 -4.39
N GLY A 134 12.99 4.74 -4.12
CA GLY A 134 13.23 5.25 -2.76
C GLY A 134 14.58 4.85 -2.18
N LEU A 135 14.56 4.17 -1.03
CA LEU A 135 15.74 3.88 -0.23
C LEU A 135 16.64 2.80 -0.86
N VAL A 136 17.90 2.73 -0.42
CA VAL A 136 18.72 1.53 -0.61
C VAL A 136 18.13 0.37 0.20
N MET A 137 18.06 -0.81 -0.40
CA MET A 137 17.42 -2.01 0.14
C MET A 137 18.37 -3.22 0.07
N GLY A 138 18.03 -4.33 0.73
CA GLY A 138 18.90 -5.52 0.82
C GLY A 138 19.19 -6.13 -0.55
N THR A 139 18.14 -6.42 -1.33
CA THR A 139 18.23 -6.76 -2.76
C THR A 139 17.02 -6.16 -3.49
N PRO A 140 17.17 -5.11 -4.32
CA PRO A 140 16.04 -4.42 -4.96
C PRO A 140 15.31 -5.24 -6.05
N PHE A 141 15.76 -6.46 -6.33
CA PHE A 141 15.26 -7.30 -7.42
C PHE A 141 14.59 -8.57 -6.88
N TRP A 142 13.29 -8.50 -6.56
CA TRP A 142 12.40 -9.67 -6.50
C TRP A 142 11.03 -9.30 -7.03
#